data_AF-A0A822Y0G6-F1
#
_entry.id   AF-A0A822Y0G6-F1
#
_cell.length_a   1.000
_cell.length_b   1.000
_cell.length_c   1.000
_cell.angle_alpha   90.00
_cell.angle_beta   90.00
_cell.angle_gamma   90.00
#
_symmetry.space_group_name_H-M   'P 1'
#
loop_
_entity.id
_entity.type
_entity.pdbx_description
1 polymer ?
#
loop_
_entity_poly.entity_id
_entity_poly.type
_entity_poly.pdbx_seq_one_letter_code
_entity_poly.pdbx_strand_id
1 'polypeptide(L)'
;MPEVTASKSWREELASLVEDTGIRYAGDGIGTTPAALETRRADFIGVEGLEGDGAEIESLKDQVKGFLKSVAEMLQELARGCRDIVQQNLGNEDSYIVKKLGGPWAKVSSRLSFMNEFLPEDRDPAHAWPVVFFVFILALAALGINTGHDSTIPVTKKVKIHPPSATRFQLLDGRYMAYHEQGVSADRARFSLIAPHSFLSSRFGGIPGIKTSLLEEFGIHMVTYDLPGFGESDPHPDRNLNSSAWDILSIANAVGVTDKFWVVGHSSGSIHAWAALRYIPDKIAGAAMFAPMVNPYDSAMSKEERQRTWEKWTFRRKMMYFLARRFPRFLPYFYRQSFLSGKHGQLDKWLSLSLGKKDRILIEDPNFEEYWQRDVEESICQRNPRPFVEEAVLQVSNWGFSLADLQVQKKRQGRGILPWLKSIYSQADLELTGFLGPVHIWQVCASSFPIYVSFG
;
A
#
# COMPACT_ATOMS: atom_id res chain seq x y z
N MET A 1 -19.33 -21.52 31.87
CA MET A 1 -17.88 -21.59 32.12
C MET A 1 -17.16 -21.24 30.83
N PRO A 2 -16.26 -20.25 30.82
CA PRO A 2 -15.57 -19.83 29.62
C PRO A 2 -14.38 -20.75 29.32
N GLU A 3 -14.24 -21.21 28.08
CA GLU A 3 -13.02 -21.86 27.62
C GLU A 3 -11.98 -20.78 27.28
N VAL A 4 -10.94 -20.76 28.11
CA VAL A 4 -9.74 -19.94 27.93
C VAL A 4 -9.00 -20.45 26.70
N THR A 5 -9.01 -19.67 25.62
CA THR A 5 -8.20 -19.93 24.44
C THR A 5 -6.75 -19.57 24.78
N ALA A 6 -5.92 -20.60 24.93
CA ALA A 6 -4.50 -20.46 25.19
C ALA A 6 -3.81 -19.71 24.03
N SER A 7 -2.97 -18.74 24.39
CA SER A 7 -2.06 -18.03 23.49
C SER A 7 -1.16 -19.05 22.77
N LYS A 8 -1.32 -19.19 21.45
CA LYS A 8 -0.41 -19.99 20.63
C LYS A 8 1.00 -19.40 20.67
N SER A 9 1.99 -20.29 20.73
CA SER A 9 3.40 -19.93 20.74
C SER A 9 3.83 -19.46 19.35
N TRP A 10 4.71 -18.45 19.28
CA TRP A 10 5.31 -17.94 18.03
C TRP A 10 5.94 -19.04 17.15
N ARG A 11 6.33 -20.17 17.75
CA ARG A 11 6.87 -21.32 17.01
C ARG A 11 5.81 -22.06 16.20
N GLU A 12 4.56 -22.10 16.66
CA GLU A 12 3.46 -22.78 15.97
C GLU A 12 2.92 -21.96 14.80
N GLU A 13 2.93 -20.62 14.89
CA GLU A 13 2.61 -19.74 13.76
C GLU A 13 3.65 -19.84 12.64
N LEU A 14 4.94 -19.94 12.98
CA LEU A 14 6.01 -20.15 12.01
C LEU A 14 5.96 -21.53 11.35
N ALA A 15 5.53 -22.57 12.07
CA ALA A 15 5.34 -23.90 11.50
C ALA A 15 4.18 -23.95 10.49
N SER A 16 3.06 -23.25 10.76
CA SER A 16 1.94 -23.18 9.81
C SER A 16 2.27 -22.43 8.51
N LEU A 17 3.33 -21.62 8.48
CA LEU A 17 3.78 -20.88 7.30
C LEU A 17 4.58 -21.75 6.32
N VAL A 18 5.02 -22.94 6.74
CA VAL A 18 5.76 -23.88 5.88
C VAL A 18 4.84 -24.91 5.22
N GLU A 19 3.69 -25.22 5.83
CA GLU A 19 2.74 -26.20 5.27
C GLU A 19 1.86 -25.63 4.13
N ASP A 20 1.76 -24.30 3.98
CA ASP A 20 0.90 -23.66 2.96
C ASP A 20 1.65 -23.31 1.65
N THR A 21 2.88 -23.80 1.46
CA THR A 21 3.51 -23.84 0.14
C THR A 21 2.87 -24.96 -0.68
N GLY A 22 1.74 -24.65 -1.31
CA GLY A 22 0.88 -25.58 -2.06
C GLY A 22 1.58 -26.38 -3.17
N ILE A 23 2.30 -27.43 -2.78
CA ILE A 23 2.64 -28.57 -3.64
C ILE A 23 1.53 -29.60 -3.43
N ARG A 24 0.49 -29.52 -4.27
CA ARG A 24 -0.48 -30.61 -4.39
C ARG A 24 0.18 -31.73 -5.18
N TYR A 25 0.54 -32.82 -4.51
CA TYR A 25 0.73 -34.11 -5.16
C TYR A 25 -0.60 -34.53 -5.80
N ALA A 26 -0.61 -34.66 -7.12
CA ALA A 26 -1.72 -35.26 -7.83
C ALA A 26 -1.65 -36.78 -7.65
N GLY A 27 -2.75 -37.36 -7.21
CA GLY A 27 -3.04 -38.78 -7.38
C GLY A 27 -3.41 -39.47 -6.08
N ASP A 28 -4.70 -39.50 -5.76
CA ASP A 28 -5.26 -40.71 -5.16
C ASP A 28 -6.66 -40.97 -5.72
N GLY A 29 -6.89 -42.20 -6.16
CA GLY A 29 -8.07 -42.60 -6.92
C GLY A 29 -7.99 -44.00 -7.52
N ILE A 30 -7.86 -45.01 -6.65
CA ILE A 30 -8.54 -46.32 -6.66
C ILE A 30 -8.81 -46.98 -8.03
N GLY A 31 -8.26 -48.20 -8.23
CA GLY A 31 -8.88 -49.19 -9.12
C GLY A 31 -7.91 -50.11 -9.86
N THR A 32 -7.74 -51.31 -9.33
CA THR A 32 -7.02 -52.48 -9.85
C THR A 32 -7.48 -52.92 -11.26
N THR A 33 -6.56 -53.19 -12.20
CA THR A 33 -6.44 -54.45 -12.99
C THR A 33 -5.32 -54.37 -14.06
N PRO A 34 -4.70 -55.51 -14.47
CA PRO A 34 -3.43 -55.55 -15.22
C PRO A 34 -3.58 -56.05 -16.67
N ALA A 35 -2.85 -55.47 -17.62
CA ALA A 35 -2.48 -56.05 -18.92
C ALA A 35 -1.43 -55.13 -19.59
N ALA A 36 -0.16 -55.53 -19.68
CA ALA A 36 0.44 -56.41 -20.70
C ALA A 36 0.86 -55.65 -21.98
N LEU A 37 2.10 -55.94 -22.41
CA LEU A 37 2.74 -55.63 -23.71
C LEU A 37 3.12 -54.15 -23.95
N GLU A 38 4.27 -53.77 -24.50
CA GLU A 38 5.29 -54.53 -25.23
C GLU A 38 6.61 -53.74 -25.31
N THR A 39 7.68 -54.48 -25.03
CA THR A 39 9.06 -54.41 -25.51
C THR A 39 9.39 -53.43 -26.66
N ARG A 40 10.45 -52.62 -26.46
CA ARG A 40 11.50 -52.48 -27.49
C ARG A 40 12.88 -52.21 -26.88
N ARG A 41 13.70 -53.27 -26.96
CA ARG A 41 15.16 -53.31 -26.80
C ARG A 41 15.86 -52.28 -27.69
N ALA A 42 16.94 -51.71 -27.18
CA ALA A 42 18.16 -51.50 -27.94
C ALA A 42 19.32 -52.04 -27.09
N ASP A 43 19.80 -53.21 -27.47
CA ASP A 43 20.96 -53.89 -26.88
C ASP A 43 22.25 -53.13 -27.24
N PHE A 44 23.17 -53.01 -26.28
CA PHE A 44 24.61 -53.05 -26.58
C PHE A 44 25.34 -53.88 -25.52
N ILE A 45 25.91 -54.97 -26.02
CA ILE A 45 26.87 -55.95 -25.48
C ILE A 45 28.04 -55.21 -24.78
N GLY A 46 28.64 -55.63 -23.66
CA GLY A 46 28.74 -56.90 -22.96
C GLY A 46 30.21 -57.11 -22.57
N VAL A 47 30.55 -57.14 -21.27
CA VAL A 47 31.77 -57.77 -20.72
C VAL A 47 31.44 -58.27 -19.32
N GLU A 48 31.44 -59.60 -19.15
CA GLU A 48 31.40 -60.29 -17.86
C GLU A 48 32.77 -60.22 -17.15
N GLY A 49 32.73 -60.04 -15.83
CA GLY A 49 33.89 -60.09 -14.95
C GLY A 49 33.47 -60.09 -13.48
N LEU A 50 33.23 -61.31 -12.99
CA LEU A 50 32.96 -61.81 -11.64
C LEU A 50 33.23 -60.92 -10.40
N GLU A 51 32.18 -60.83 -9.58
CA GLU A 51 32.10 -60.87 -8.11
C GLU A 51 32.97 -59.92 -7.26
N GLY A 52 32.29 -58.92 -6.65
CA GLY A 52 32.84 -58.13 -5.56
C GLY A 52 31.87 -57.04 -5.06
N ASP A 53 30.99 -57.45 -4.13
CA ASP A 53 30.22 -56.65 -3.16
C ASP A 53 29.19 -55.59 -3.61
N GLY A 54 28.02 -55.66 -2.98
CA GLY A 54 26.81 -54.93 -3.33
C GLY A 54 26.93 -53.41 -3.15
N ALA A 55 26.77 -52.67 -4.25
CA ALA A 55 26.46 -51.25 -4.19
C ALA A 55 24.94 -51.08 -4.06
N GLU A 56 24.49 -50.72 -2.86
CA GLU A 56 23.13 -50.21 -2.63
C GLU A 56 22.87 -49.02 -3.58
N ILE A 57 21.75 -49.07 -4.31
CA ILE A 57 21.24 -47.90 -5.02
C ILE A 57 20.76 -46.94 -3.94
N GLU A 58 21.58 -45.92 -3.63
CA GLU A 58 21.24 -44.88 -2.66
C GLU A 58 19.87 -44.30 -2.98
N SER A 59 18.98 -44.36 -1.99
CA SER A 59 17.65 -43.79 -2.10
C SER A 59 17.77 -42.29 -2.36
N LEU A 60 16.84 -41.72 -3.13
CA LEU A 60 16.71 -40.27 -3.31
C LEU A 60 16.72 -39.51 -1.95
N LYS A 61 16.31 -40.19 -0.88
CA LYS A 61 16.40 -39.73 0.50
C LYS A 61 17.83 -39.57 1.01
N ASP A 62 18.74 -40.46 0.63
CA ASP A 62 20.16 -40.41 1.00
C ASP A 62 20.91 -39.34 0.21
N GLN A 63 20.56 -39.13 -1.06
CA GLN A 63 21.03 -37.98 -1.84
C GLN A 63 20.58 -36.64 -1.24
N VAL A 64 19.30 -36.52 -0.85
CA VAL A 64 18.79 -35.31 -0.18
C VAL A 64 19.47 -35.10 1.17
N LYS A 65 19.75 -36.17 1.92
CA LYS A 65 20.48 -36.10 3.19
C LYS A 65 21.94 -35.69 2.99
N GLY A 66 22.60 -36.22 1.97
CA GLY A 66 23.96 -35.83 1.59
C GLY A 66 24.05 -34.36 1.16
N PHE A 67 23.07 -33.90 0.38
CA PHE A 67 22.96 -32.50 -0.02
C PHE A 67 22.71 -31.55 1.17
N LEU A 68 21.81 -31.91 2.09
CA LEU A 68 21.57 -31.09 3.29
C LEU A 68 22.80 -31.04 4.20
N LYS A 69 23.55 -32.13 4.29
CA LYS A 69 24.81 -32.19 5.04
C LYS A 69 25.88 -31.27 4.43
N SER A 70 26.06 -31.31 3.11
CA SER A 70 27.04 -30.45 2.44
C SER A 70 26.66 -28.96 2.52
N VAL A 71 25.37 -28.62 2.46
CA VAL A 71 24.89 -27.25 2.67
C VAL A 71 25.18 -26.77 4.10
N ALA A 72 24.96 -27.62 5.11
CA ALA A 72 25.26 -27.29 6.50
C ALA A 72 26.78 -27.07 6.73
N GLU A 73 27.62 -27.93 6.16
CA GLU A 73 29.08 -27.82 6.23
C GLU A 73 29.57 -26.54 5.54
N MET A 74 29.02 -26.22 4.36
CA MET A 74 29.36 -25.01 3.62
C MET A 74 28.93 -23.72 4.35
N LEU A 75 27.77 -23.73 5.01
CA LEU A 75 27.33 -22.62 5.87
C LEU A 75 28.22 -22.46 7.11
N GLN A 76 28.70 -23.57 7.68
CA GLN A 76 29.61 -23.55 8.82
C GLN A 76 30.98 -22.99 8.44
N GLU A 77 31.53 -23.38 7.29
CA GLU A 77 32.79 -22.84 6.77
C GLU A 77 32.66 -21.37 6.37
N LEU A 78 31.52 -20.96 5.79
CA LEU A 78 31.24 -19.55 5.52
C LEU A 78 31.18 -18.73 6.83
N ALA A 79 30.52 -19.26 7.86
CA ALA A 79 30.46 -18.60 9.18
C ALA A 79 31.85 -18.48 9.83
N ARG A 80 32.72 -19.48 9.68
CA ARG A 80 34.12 -19.42 10.11
C ARG A 80 34.91 -18.39 9.31
N GLY A 81 34.82 -18.39 7.99
CA GLY A 81 35.47 -17.40 7.14
C GLY A 81 35.02 -15.97 7.48
N CYS A 82 33.73 -15.76 7.75
CA CYS A 82 33.23 -14.47 8.21
C CYS A 82 33.80 -14.07 9.57
N ARG A 83 33.91 -15.01 10.52
CA ARG A 83 34.54 -14.77 11.83
C ARG A 83 36.00 -14.36 11.66
N ASP A 84 36.74 -15.04 10.79
CA ASP A 84 38.16 -14.79 10.58
C ASP A 84 38.39 -13.43 9.89
N ILE A 85 37.57 -13.08 8.91
CA ILE A 85 37.60 -11.76 8.24
C ILE A 85 37.29 -10.64 9.24
N VAL A 86 36.33 -10.85 10.15
CA VAL A 86 35.98 -9.89 11.20
C VAL A 86 37.13 -9.75 12.20
N GLN A 87 37.70 -10.88 12.67
CA GLN A 87 38.84 -10.86 13.59
C GLN A 87 40.07 -10.20 12.96
N GLN A 88 40.35 -10.43 11.68
CA GLN A 88 41.50 -9.84 10.99
C GLN A 88 41.33 -8.34 10.72
N ASN A 89 40.11 -7.85 10.44
CA ASN A 89 39.88 -6.45 10.07
C ASN A 89 39.49 -5.53 11.24
N LEU A 90 38.86 -6.08 12.28
CA LEU A 90 38.35 -5.32 13.43
C LEU A 90 39.07 -5.67 14.75
N GLY A 91 39.72 -6.83 14.85
CA GLY A 91 40.43 -7.26 16.06
C GLY A 91 41.86 -6.72 16.18
N ASN A 92 42.38 -6.05 15.16
CA ASN A 92 43.73 -5.50 15.15
C ASN A 92 43.67 -3.97 15.28
N GLU A 93 44.12 -3.43 16.43
CA GLU A 93 44.02 -2.00 16.80
C GLU A 93 44.75 -1.05 15.82
N ASP A 94 45.59 -1.59 14.94
CA ASP A 94 46.32 -0.84 13.91
C ASP A 94 45.63 -0.75 12.53
N SER A 95 44.42 -1.32 12.39
CA SER A 95 43.63 -1.24 11.15
C SER A 95 43.25 0.20 10.76
N TYR A 96 43.52 0.57 9.50
CA TYR A 96 43.19 1.89 8.92
C TYR A 96 41.70 2.27 9.10
N ILE A 97 40.82 1.26 9.11
CA ILE A 97 39.37 1.42 9.27
C ILE A 97 39.05 1.86 10.71
N VAL A 98 39.67 1.22 11.71
CA VAL A 98 39.48 1.55 13.14
C VAL A 98 39.95 2.97 13.44
N LYS A 99 41.10 3.39 12.89
CA LYS A 99 41.65 4.75 13.09
C LYS A 99 40.81 5.86 12.45
N LYS A 100 40.18 5.62 11.29
CA LYS A 100 39.42 6.65 10.54
C LYS A 100 37.92 6.69 10.89
N LEU A 101 37.33 5.55 11.24
CA LEU A 101 35.89 5.43 11.53
C LEU A 101 35.58 5.30 13.03
N GLY A 102 36.57 5.07 13.90
CA GLY A 102 36.37 4.84 15.33
C GLY A 102 35.64 5.97 16.05
N GLY A 103 35.94 7.24 15.75
CA GLY A 103 35.29 8.39 16.39
C GLY A 103 33.79 8.52 16.06
N PRO A 104 33.40 8.60 14.77
CA PRO A 104 32.00 8.61 14.35
C PRO A 104 31.23 7.34 14.77
N TRP A 105 31.87 6.17 14.70
CA TRP A 105 31.28 4.89 15.07
C TRP A 105 31.02 4.78 16.57
N ALA A 106 31.94 5.24 17.43
CA ALA A 106 31.73 5.27 18.87
C ALA A 106 30.51 6.13 19.28
N LYS A 107 30.26 7.25 18.57
CA LYS A 107 29.13 8.15 18.82
C LYS A 107 27.78 7.57 18.34
N VAL A 108 27.80 6.76 17.29
CA VAL A 108 26.62 6.03 16.79
C VAL A 108 26.34 4.81 17.67
N SER A 109 27.39 4.04 18.01
CA SER A 109 27.36 2.92 18.95
C SER A 109 26.79 3.34 20.30
N SER A 110 27.21 4.47 20.86
CA SER A 110 26.69 4.96 22.15
C SER A 110 25.21 5.38 22.09
N ARG A 111 24.70 5.76 20.91
CA ARG A 111 23.28 6.09 20.70
C ARG A 111 22.42 4.86 20.43
N LEU A 112 23.02 3.78 19.95
CA LEU A 112 22.37 2.52 19.64
C LEU A 112 22.62 1.46 20.72
N SER A 113 23.34 1.78 21.81
CA SER A 113 23.66 0.85 22.89
C SER A 113 22.42 0.34 23.63
N PHE A 114 21.29 1.07 23.58
CA PHE A 114 20.00 0.58 24.08
C PHE A 114 19.57 -0.71 23.38
N MET A 115 20.02 -0.94 22.14
CA MET A 115 19.68 -2.15 21.41
C MET A 115 20.37 -3.39 22.01
N ASN A 116 21.48 -3.21 22.75
CA ASN A 116 22.20 -4.32 23.39
C ASN A 116 21.34 -5.06 24.41
N GLU A 117 20.27 -4.43 24.93
CA GLU A 117 19.29 -5.05 25.81
C GLU A 117 18.49 -6.18 25.12
N PHE A 118 18.46 -6.20 23.78
CA PHE A 118 17.81 -7.24 22.99
C PHE A 118 18.75 -8.40 22.61
N LEU A 119 20.03 -8.33 22.97
CA LEU A 119 20.97 -9.43 22.78
C LEU A 119 20.92 -10.37 23.99
N PRO A 120 21.04 -11.70 23.79
CA PRO A 120 21.22 -12.63 24.90
C PRO A 120 22.46 -12.23 25.72
N GLU A 121 22.36 -12.32 27.05
CA GLU A 121 23.38 -11.85 28.01
C GLU A 121 24.79 -12.44 27.74
N ASP A 122 24.86 -13.58 27.06
CA ASP A 122 26.10 -14.32 26.79
C ASP A 122 26.87 -13.85 25.54
N ARG A 123 26.43 -12.80 24.85
CA ARG A 123 27.00 -12.38 23.56
C ARG A 123 27.58 -10.98 23.61
N ASP A 124 28.88 -10.87 23.32
CA ASP A 124 29.55 -9.57 23.17
C ASP A 124 28.91 -8.75 22.03
N PRO A 125 28.35 -7.54 22.33
CA PRO A 125 27.74 -6.67 21.34
C PRO A 125 28.66 -6.30 20.17
N ALA A 126 29.98 -6.23 20.38
CA ALA A 126 30.94 -5.90 19.32
C ALA A 126 31.00 -6.99 18.23
N HIS A 127 30.64 -8.22 18.57
CA HIS A 127 30.64 -9.37 17.66
C HIS A 127 29.22 -9.70 17.17
N ALA A 128 28.20 -9.52 18.01
CA ALA A 128 26.82 -9.88 17.68
C ALA A 128 26.17 -8.93 16.65
N TRP A 129 26.35 -7.62 16.80
CA TRP A 129 25.72 -6.64 15.91
C TRP A 129 26.20 -6.71 14.46
N PRO A 130 27.51 -6.83 14.16
CA PRO A 130 27.97 -7.01 12.78
C PRO A 130 27.34 -8.23 12.11
N VAL A 131 27.20 -9.34 12.84
CA VAL A 131 26.55 -10.56 12.33
C VAL A 131 25.06 -10.32 12.09
N VAL A 132 24.35 -9.70 13.03
CA VAL A 132 22.93 -9.36 12.87
C VAL A 132 22.71 -8.42 11.69
N PHE A 133 23.52 -7.37 11.54
CA PHE A 133 23.45 -6.45 10.40
C PHE A 133 23.76 -7.15 9.08
N PHE A 134 24.76 -8.03 9.05
CA PHE A 134 25.12 -8.77 7.85
C PHE A 134 24.04 -9.79 7.46
N VAL A 135 23.49 -10.55 8.42
CA VAL A 135 22.35 -11.44 8.19
C VAL A 135 21.12 -10.65 7.77
N PHE A 136 20.88 -9.47 8.34
CA PHE A 136 19.79 -8.58 7.93
C PHE A 136 19.99 -8.07 6.50
N ILE A 137 21.21 -7.69 6.11
CA ILE A 137 21.54 -7.30 4.72
C ILE A 137 21.39 -8.48 3.77
N LEU A 138 21.85 -9.67 4.14
CA LEU A 138 21.69 -10.89 3.35
C LEU A 138 20.22 -11.29 3.23
N ALA A 139 19.43 -11.16 4.30
CA ALA A 139 18.00 -11.39 4.27
C ALA A 139 17.28 -10.37 3.37
N LEU A 140 17.67 -9.09 3.43
CA LEU A 140 17.16 -8.05 2.51
C LEU A 140 17.58 -8.31 1.06
N ALA A 141 18.81 -8.76 0.82
CA ALA A 141 19.30 -9.12 -0.50
C ALA A 141 18.59 -10.37 -1.02
N ALA A 142 18.41 -11.39 -0.21
CA ALA A 142 17.65 -12.59 -0.54
C ALA A 142 16.18 -12.26 -0.80
N LEU A 143 15.54 -11.39 -0.01
CA LEU A 143 14.19 -10.89 -0.28
C LEU A 143 14.13 -10.03 -1.56
N GLY A 144 15.21 -9.34 -1.91
CA GLY A 144 15.33 -8.57 -3.15
C GLY A 144 15.65 -9.41 -4.39
N ILE A 145 16.27 -10.58 -4.23
CA ILE A 145 16.63 -11.51 -5.30
C ILE A 145 15.52 -12.56 -5.50
N ASN A 146 14.89 -13.02 -4.42
CA ASN A 146 13.80 -14.00 -4.42
C ASN A 146 12.44 -13.40 -4.80
N THR A 147 12.41 -12.14 -5.24
CA THR A 147 11.30 -11.61 -6.05
C THR A 147 11.38 -12.06 -7.53
N GLY A 148 12.37 -12.87 -7.90
CA GLY A 148 12.45 -13.49 -9.21
C GLY A 148 12.17 -15.00 -9.14
N HIS A 149 11.13 -15.43 -9.89
CA HIS A 149 10.72 -16.81 -10.22
C HIS A 149 9.76 -17.42 -9.18
N ASP A 150 8.51 -17.80 -9.46
CA ASP A 150 7.89 -18.23 -10.71
C ASP A 150 6.61 -17.44 -11.03
N SER A 151 6.52 -16.92 -12.24
CA SER A 151 5.23 -16.74 -12.90
C SER A 151 5.50 -16.74 -14.40
N THR A 152 4.76 -17.58 -15.13
CA THR A 152 4.62 -17.56 -16.59
C THR A 152 4.75 -16.13 -17.10
N ILE A 153 5.88 -15.80 -17.75
CA ILE A 153 6.27 -14.42 -18.09
C ILE A 153 5.12 -13.75 -18.84
N PRO A 154 4.34 -12.86 -18.22
CA PRO A 154 3.45 -12.00 -18.98
C PRO A 154 4.38 -11.05 -19.73
N VAL A 155 4.20 -10.91 -21.04
CA VAL A 155 4.93 -9.93 -21.85
C VAL A 155 4.83 -8.58 -21.13
N THR A 156 5.90 -8.15 -20.48
CA THR A 156 5.85 -6.99 -19.60
C THR A 156 5.73 -5.76 -20.48
N LYS A 157 4.51 -5.21 -20.60
CA LYS A 157 4.24 -4.03 -21.42
C LYS A 157 5.10 -2.88 -20.90
N LYS A 158 5.72 -2.11 -21.80
CA LYS A 158 6.46 -0.89 -21.44
C LYS A 158 5.49 0.27 -21.27
N VAL A 159 5.78 1.15 -20.32
CA VAL A 159 5.08 2.43 -20.14
C VAL A 159 5.28 3.27 -21.40
N LYS A 160 4.19 3.74 -21.99
CA LYS A 160 4.20 4.67 -23.12
C LYS A 160 4.24 6.12 -22.61
N ILE A 161 4.99 6.96 -23.32
CA ILE A 161 4.96 8.42 -23.11
C ILE A 161 4.04 9.01 -24.17
N HIS A 162 3.04 9.76 -23.73
CA HIS A 162 2.10 10.44 -24.61
C HIS A 162 2.47 11.93 -24.72
N PRO A 163 2.17 12.58 -25.85
CA PRO A 163 2.30 14.03 -25.96
C PRO A 163 1.34 14.73 -24.98
N PRO A 164 1.68 15.96 -24.53
CA PRO A 164 0.77 16.77 -23.72
C PRO A 164 -0.60 16.91 -24.40
N SER A 165 -1.66 16.67 -23.64
CA SER A 165 -3.03 16.64 -24.14
C SER A 165 -4.02 17.25 -23.15
N ALA A 166 -3.58 17.64 -21.95
CA ALA A 166 -4.47 18.17 -20.93
C ALA A 166 -5.00 19.56 -21.27
N THR A 167 -6.27 19.79 -20.96
CA THR A 167 -6.76 21.14 -20.71
C THR A 167 -6.16 21.61 -19.38
N ARG A 168 -5.58 22.82 -19.39
CA ARG A 168 -4.90 23.40 -18.23
C ARG A 168 -5.42 24.80 -17.95
N PHE A 169 -5.46 25.17 -16.67
CA PHE A 169 -5.71 26.54 -16.25
C PHE A 169 -4.65 26.97 -15.24
N GLN A 170 -4.44 28.28 -15.13
CA GLN A 170 -3.47 28.84 -14.19
C GLN A 170 -4.15 29.24 -12.88
N LEU A 171 -3.58 28.79 -11.76
CA LEU A 171 -3.96 29.17 -10.41
C LEU A 171 -3.43 30.57 -10.07
N LEU A 172 -4.01 31.19 -9.03
CA LEU A 172 -3.58 32.50 -8.53
C LEU A 172 -2.12 32.54 -8.07
N ASP A 173 -1.59 31.39 -7.64
CA ASP A 173 -0.19 31.23 -7.23
C ASP A 173 0.77 30.96 -8.42
N GLY A 174 0.26 30.98 -9.64
CA GLY A 174 1.03 30.81 -10.88
C GLY A 174 1.17 29.38 -11.39
N ARG A 175 0.81 28.36 -10.57
CA ARG A 175 0.84 26.95 -10.99
C ARG A 175 -0.21 26.66 -12.05
N TYR A 176 0.11 25.81 -13.01
CA TYR A 176 -0.88 25.23 -13.92
C TYR A 176 -1.43 23.92 -13.37
N MET A 177 -2.75 23.75 -13.46
CA MET A 177 -3.43 22.51 -13.11
C MET A 177 -4.11 21.91 -14.35
N ALA A 178 -3.86 20.63 -14.58
CA ALA A 178 -4.45 19.84 -15.65
C ALA A 178 -5.74 19.16 -15.18
N TYR A 179 -6.78 19.21 -16.01
CA TYR A 179 -8.09 18.64 -15.69
C TYR A 179 -8.76 17.99 -16.89
N HIS A 180 -9.81 17.21 -16.61
CA HIS A 180 -10.64 16.52 -17.59
C HIS A 180 -12.12 16.67 -17.20
N GLU A 181 -12.96 16.95 -18.18
CA GLU A 181 -14.40 17.13 -18.01
C GLU A 181 -15.16 16.01 -18.71
N GLN A 182 -16.20 15.50 -18.05
CA GLN A 182 -17.07 14.43 -18.55
C GLN A 182 -18.54 14.73 -18.21
N GLY A 183 -19.45 14.25 -19.04
CA GLY A 183 -20.88 14.47 -18.89
C GLY A 183 -21.35 15.75 -19.60
N VAL A 184 -22.30 16.47 -19.01
CA VAL A 184 -22.82 17.73 -19.58
C VAL A 184 -21.93 18.92 -19.22
N SER A 185 -22.07 20.03 -19.93
CA SER A 185 -21.40 21.30 -19.61
C SER A 185 -21.93 21.91 -18.32
N ALA A 186 -21.11 22.73 -17.65
CA ALA A 186 -21.44 23.35 -16.36
C ALA A 186 -22.76 24.15 -16.38
N ASP A 187 -23.07 24.84 -17.48
CA ASP A 187 -24.30 25.63 -17.65
C ASP A 187 -25.57 24.78 -17.77
N ARG A 188 -25.44 23.51 -18.13
CA ARG A 188 -26.54 22.55 -18.29
C ARG A 188 -26.59 21.53 -17.16
N ALA A 189 -25.63 21.57 -16.23
CA ALA A 189 -25.48 20.60 -15.17
C ALA A 189 -26.59 20.74 -14.13
N ARG A 190 -27.24 19.62 -13.82
CA ARG A 190 -28.07 19.47 -12.62
C ARG A 190 -27.20 19.33 -11.36
N PHE A 191 -26.08 18.64 -11.51
CA PHE A 191 -25.10 18.42 -10.44
C PHE A 191 -23.68 18.59 -10.99
N SER A 192 -22.86 19.37 -10.28
CA SER A 192 -21.42 19.48 -10.55
C SER A 192 -20.65 18.62 -9.55
N LEU A 193 -19.74 17.78 -10.03
CA LEU A 193 -18.95 16.84 -9.25
C LEU A 193 -17.46 17.09 -9.49
N ILE A 194 -16.69 17.27 -8.43
CA ILE A 194 -15.22 17.34 -8.51
C ILE A 194 -14.63 16.09 -7.87
N ALA A 195 -13.82 15.36 -8.63
CA ALA A 195 -13.29 14.06 -8.26
C ALA A 195 -11.75 14.09 -8.19
N PRO A 196 -11.16 14.33 -7.01
CA PRO A 196 -9.71 14.14 -6.81
C PRO A 196 -9.34 12.67 -7.00
N HIS A 197 -8.29 12.42 -7.78
CA HIS A 197 -7.84 11.05 -8.05
C HIS A 197 -7.15 10.40 -6.84
N SER A 198 -7.05 9.07 -6.87
CA SER A 198 -6.33 8.30 -5.85
C SER A 198 -4.81 8.32 -6.05
N PHE A 199 -4.07 7.78 -5.08
CA PHE A 199 -2.67 7.44 -5.24
C PHE A 199 -2.46 6.55 -6.47
N LEU A 200 -1.42 6.86 -7.26
CA LEU A 200 -1.12 6.18 -8.53
C LEU A 200 -2.28 6.25 -9.53
N SER A 201 -2.78 7.45 -9.76
CA SER A 201 -3.85 7.76 -10.71
C SER A 201 -3.66 9.18 -11.24
N SER A 202 -4.50 9.60 -12.18
CA SER A 202 -4.45 10.89 -12.86
C SER A 202 -5.84 11.48 -13.05
N ARG A 203 -5.95 12.59 -13.80
CA ARG A 203 -7.22 13.15 -14.27
C ARG A 203 -8.08 12.15 -15.03
N PHE A 204 -7.53 11.06 -15.56
CA PHE A 204 -8.33 10.02 -16.20
C PHE A 204 -9.01 9.06 -15.22
N GLY A 205 -8.59 9.06 -13.95
CA GLY A 205 -9.01 8.07 -12.94
C GLY A 205 -10.49 8.07 -12.57
N GLY A 206 -11.16 9.23 -12.66
CA GLY A 206 -12.62 9.37 -12.51
C GLY A 206 -13.27 8.52 -11.43
N ILE A 207 -14.48 8.05 -11.72
CA ILE A 207 -15.10 6.96 -10.98
C ILE A 207 -15.04 5.73 -11.91
N PRO A 208 -14.17 4.73 -11.62
CA PRO A 208 -13.99 3.59 -12.50
C PRO A 208 -15.31 2.91 -12.84
N GLY A 209 -15.53 2.65 -14.14
CA GLY A 209 -16.72 1.94 -14.64
C GLY A 209 -17.95 2.81 -14.88
N ILE A 210 -17.93 4.11 -14.54
CA ILE A 210 -19.02 5.02 -14.92
C ILE A 210 -18.86 5.43 -16.38
N LYS A 211 -19.92 5.21 -17.17
CA LYS A 211 -19.98 5.62 -18.58
C LYS A 211 -20.37 7.10 -18.70
N THR A 212 -19.78 7.81 -19.65
CA THR A 212 -20.12 9.21 -19.95
C THR A 212 -21.62 9.38 -20.24
N SER A 213 -22.23 8.43 -20.95
CA SER A 213 -23.68 8.46 -21.24
C SER A 213 -24.55 8.48 -19.98
N LEU A 214 -24.09 7.85 -18.90
CA LEU A 214 -24.80 7.87 -17.61
C LEU A 214 -24.68 9.25 -16.94
N LEU A 215 -23.50 9.86 -17.01
CA LEU A 215 -23.31 11.23 -16.52
C LEU A 215 -24.23 12.20 -17.27
N GLU A 216 -24.33 12.05 -18.60
CA GLU A 216 -25.22 12.86 -19.43
C GLU A 216 -26.70 12.68 -19.09
N GLU A 217 -27.16 11.43 -18.95
CA GLU A 217 -28.54 11.09 -18.59
C GLU A 217 -28.97 11.74 -17.26
N PHE A 218 -28.08 11.73 -16.27
CA PHE A 218 -28.34 12.34 -14.96
C PHE A 218 -28.08 13.85 -14.93
N GLY A 219 -27.59 14.45 -16.03
CA GLY A 219 -27.23 15.86 -16.11
C GLY A 219 -26.05 16.22 -15.20
N ILE A 220 -25.07 15.32 -15.08
CA ILE A 220 -23.89 15.49 -14.26
C ILE A 220 -22.77 16.13 -15.08
N HIS A 221 -22.15 17.18 -14.53
CA HIS A 221 -20.85 17.69 -14.97
C HIS A 221 -19.79 17.17 -14.00
N MET A 222 -18.93 16.27 -14.47
CA MET A 222 -17.87 15.68 -13.67
C MET A 222 -16.52 16.22 -14.09
N VAL A 223 -15.76 16.73 -13.11
CA VAL A 223 -14.43 17.30 -13.30
C VAL A 223 -13.43 16.51 -12.47
N THR A 224 -12.46 15.92 -13.14
CA THR A 224 -11.30 15.24 -12.55
C THR A 224 -10.05 16.03 -12.87
N TYR A 225 -9.03 15.92 -12.03
CA TYR A 225 -7.82 16.73 -12.20
C TYR A 225 -6.59 16.00 -11.70
N ASP A 226 -5.44 16.32 -12.29
CA ASP A 226 -4.15 15.85 -11.84
C ASP A 226 -3.77 16.59 -10.55
N LEU A 227 -3.57 15.85 -9.45
CA LEU A 227 -3.06 16.40 -8.20
C LEU A 227 -1.71 17.12 -8.44
N PRO A 228 -1.29 18.08 -7.59
CA PRO A 228 -0.06 18.81 -7.82
C PRO A 228 1.17 17.90 -8.01
N GLY A 229 1.86 18.04 -9.15
CA GLY A 229 3.01 17.22 -9.55
C GLY A 229 2.67 15.88 -10.22
N PHE A 230 1.40 15.55 -10.41
CA PHE A 230 0.95 14.42 -11.22
C PHE A 230 0.58 14.88 -12.62
N GLY A 231 0.61 13.95 -13.59
CA GLY A 231 0.17 14.22 -14.96
C GLY A 231 0.78 15.50 -15.54
N GLU A 232 -0.07 16.41 -16.01
CA GLU A 232 0.35 17.69 -16.60
C GLU A 232 0.19 18.89 -15.64
N SER A 233 -0.03 18.63 -14.34
CA SER A 233 -0.11 19.64 -13.28
C SER A 233 1.26 19.99 -12.70
N ASP A 234 1.46 21.27 -12.40
CA ASP A 234 2.67 21.75 -11.74
C ASP A 234 2.75 21.26 -10.28
N PRO A 235 3.96 21.04 -9.74
CA PRO A 235 4.14 20.65 -8.35
C PRO A 235 3.78 21.79 -7.38
N HIS A 236 3.32 21.43 -6.18
CA HIS A 236 3.14 22.38 -5.08
C HIS A 236 4.07 21.98 -3.91
N PRO A 237 5.22 22.68 -3.72
CA PRO A 237 6.24 22.29 -2.74
C PRO A 237 5.77 22.19 -1.29
N ASP A 238 4.80 23.01 -0.88
CA ASP A 238 4.26 23.10 0.49
C ASP A 238 2.82 22.57 0.58
N ARG A 239 2.45 21.63 -0.29
CA ARG A 239 1.09 21.08 -0.36
C ARG A 239 0.67 20.48 0.98
N ASN A 240 -0.57 20.76 1.37
CA ASN A 240 -1.25 20.16 2.50
C ASN A 240 -2.75 20.00 2.20
N LEU A 241 -3.54 19.49 3.16
CA LEU A 241 -4.97 19.32 2.96
C LEU A 241 -5.71 20.65 2.77
N ASN A 242 -5.30 21.73 3.44
CA ASN A 242 -5.89 23.04 3.22
C ASN A 242 -5.65 23.52 1.79
N SER A 243 -4.41 23.50 1.30
CA SER A 243 -4.11 23.88 -0.09
C SER A 243 -4.83 22.98 -1.10
N SER A 244 -5.00 21.69 -0.80
CA SER A 244 -5.80 20.79 -1.64
C SER A 244 -7.27 21.19 -1.73
N ALA A 245 -7.88 21.67 -0.65
CA ALA A 245 -9.26 22.19 -0.70
C ALA A 245 -9.35 23.46 -1.55
N TRP A 246 -8.35 24.35 -1.47
CA TRP A 246 -8.28 25.53 -2.32
C TRP A 246 -8.04 25.20 -3.80
N ASP A 247 -7.26 24.17 -4.10
CA ASP A 247 -7.10 23.66 -5.47
C ASP A 247 -8.46 23.18 -6.02
N ILE A 248 -9.24 22.42 -5.24
CA ILE A 248 -10.60 21.99 -5.61
C ILE A 248 -11.50 23.18 -5.90
N LEU A 249 -11.51 24.20 -5.04
CA LEU A 249 -12.31 25.41 -5.26
C LEU A 249 -11.86 26.19 -6.50
N SER A 250 -10.55 26.26 -6.73
CA SER A 250 -10.00 26.96 -7.89
C SER A 250 -10.39 26.26 -9.20
N ILE A 251 -10.39 24.92 -9.20
CA ILE A 251 -10.88 24.12 -10.33
C ILE A 251 -12.36 24.37 -10.57
N ALA A 252 -13.19 24.36 -9.51
CA ALA A 252 -14.62 24.65 -9.62
C ALA A 252 -14.87 26.00 -10.30
N ASN A 253 -14.16 27.04 -9.87
CA ASN A 253 -14.28 28.38 -10.44
C ASN A 253 -13.80 28.42 -11.90
N ALA A 254 -12.70 27.73 -12.22
CA ALA A 254 -12.10 27.72 -13.56
C ALA A 254 -13.02 27.05 -14.61
N VAL A 255 -13.77 26.02 -14.20
CA VAL A 255 -14.72 25.30 -15.06
C VAL A 255 -16.14 25.87 -15.01
N GLY A 256 -16.34 27.05 -14.41
CA GLY A 256 -17.61 27.77 -14.41
C GLY A 256 -18.65 27.27 -13.40
N VAL A 257 -18.25 26.46 -12.42
CA VAL A 257 -19.13 26.00 -11.34
C VAL A 257 -19.25 27.09 -10.29
N THR A 258 -20.38 27.80 -10.30
CA THR A 258 -20.64 28.95 -9.42
C THR A 258 -21.40 28.58 -8.14
N ASP A 259 -22.29 27.59 -8.24
CA ASP A 259 -23.07 27.05 -7.14
C ASP A 259 -22.29 26.03 -6.30
N LYS A 260 -22.95 25.48 -5.28
CA LYS A 260 -22.39 24.39 -4.48
C LYS A 260 -22.22 23.13 -5.34
N PHE A 261 -21.12 22.40 -5.14
CA PHE A 261 -20.81 21.19 -5.88
C PHE A 261 -20.54 20.00 -4.97
N TRP A 262 -20.57 18.81 -5.55
CA TRP A 262 -20.25 17.57 -4.86
C TRP A 262 -18.77 17.22 -4.99
N VAL A 263 -18.20 16.62 -3.96
CA VAL A 263 -16.85 16.04 -4.04
C VAL A 263 -16.94 14.53 -4.02
N VAL A 264 -16.31 13.87 -4.98
CA VAL A 264 -16.29 12.41 -5.06
C VAL A 264 -14.89 11.89 -4.80
N GLY A 265 -14.70 11.22 -3.66
CA GLY A 265 -13.41 10.68 -3.25
C GLY A 265 -13.39 9.16 -3.30
N HIS A 266 -12.59 8.57 -4.17
CA HIS A 266 -12.28 7.14 -4.14
C HIS A 266 -10.99 6.89 -3.37
N SER A 267 -10.95 5.89 -2.48
CA SER A 267 -9.72 5.45 -1.79
C SER A 267 -8.96 6.61 -1.12
N SER A 268 -7.72 6.88 -1.53
CA SER A 268 -6.92 8.01 -1.03
C SER A 268 -7.45 9.36 -1.51
N GLY A 269 -8.18 9.43 -2.61
CA GLY A 269 -8.90 10.63 -3.05
C GLY A 269 -9.87 11.18 -1.99
N SER A 270 -10.36 10.31 -1.09
CA SER A 270 -11.23 10.70 0.02
C SER A 270 -10.57 11.66 1.01
N ILE A 271 -9.24 11.68 1.15
CA ILE A 271 -8.56 12.65 2.04
C ILE A 271 -8.76 14.09 1.57
N HIS A 272 -8.83 14.28 0.25
CA HIS A 272 -9.10 15.58 -0.38
C HIS A 272 -10.58 15.95 -0.27
N ALA A 273 -11.49 14.96 -0.29
CA ALA A 273 -12.90 15.18 0.01
C ALA A 273 -13.12 15.62 1.47
N TRP A 274 -12.44 14.98 2.43
CA TRP A 274 -12.44 15.41 3.83
C TRP A 274 -11.89 16.82 4.00
N ALA A 275 -10.82 17.16 3.27
CA ALA A 275 -10.27 18.50 3.26
C ALA A 275 -11.26 19.54 2.71
N ALA A 276 -11.94 19.24 1.61
CA ALA A 276 -12.94 20.13 1.04
C ALA A 276 -14.10 20.40 2.03
N LEU A 277 -14.62 19.34 2.66
CA LEU A 277 -15.62 19.44 3.71
C LEU A 277 -15.14 20.29 4.90
N ARG A 278 -13.84 20.27 5.21
CA ARG A 278 -13.26 21.01 6.33
C ARG A 278 -13.06 22.50 6.04
N TYR A 279 -12.49 22.81 4.88
CA TYR A 279 -11.90 24.12 4.58
C TYR A 279 -12.77 24.99 3.68
N ILE A 280 -13.63 24.39 2.85
CA ILE A 280 -14.56 25.11 1.96
C ILE A 280 -16.02 24.65 2.11
N PRO A 281 -16.53 24.40 3.34
CA PRO A 281 -17.85 23.79 3.55
C PRO A 281 -18.99 24.56 2.88
N ASP A 282 -18.88 25.89 2.78
CA ASP A 282 -19.89 26.76 2.15
C ASP A 282 -20.04 26.53 0.64
N LYS A 283 -19.06 25.87 0.01
CA LYS A 283 -19.05 25.54 -1.42
C LYS A 283 -19.43 24.08 -1.70
N ILE A 284 -19.57 23.25 -0.67
CA ILE A 284 -19.85 21.82 -0.82
C ILE A 284 -21.35 21.55 -0.63
N ALA A 285 -21.97 20.95 -1.65
CA ALA A 285 -23.34 20.43 -1.58
C ALA A 285 -23.39 19.07 -0.86
N GLY A 286 -22.36 18.26 -1.05
CA GLY A 286 -22.24 16.94 -0.45
C GLY A 286 -20.92 16.28 -0.81
N ALA A 287 -20.61 15.15 -0.18
CA ALA A 287 -19.48 14.31 -0.53
C ALA A 287 -19.90 12.85 -0.68
N ALA A 288 -19.45 12.21 -1.74
CA ALA A 288 -19.60 10.77 -1.94
C ALA A 288 -18.21 10.12 -1.89
N MET A 289 -18.05 9.11 -1.05
CA MET A 289 -16.78 8.43 -0.85
C MET A 289 -16.89 6.92 -0.98
N PHE A 290 -16.02 6.35 -1.80
CA PHE A 290 -15.99 4.94 -2.12
C PHE A 290 -14.69 4.32 -1.61
N ALA A 291 -14.80 3.30 -0.76
CA ALA A 291 -13.68 2.69 -0.06
C ALA A 291 -12.74 3.73 0.60
N PRO A 292 -13.27 4.67 1.40
CA PRO A 292 -12.49 5.82 1.84
C PRO A 292 -11.27 5.45 2.67
N MET A 293 -10.18 6.17 2.42
CA MET A 293 -9.02 6.16 3.28
C MET A 293 -9.26 7.04 4.51
N VAL A 294 -8.96 6.49 5.67
CA VAL A 294 -8.80 7.23 6.93
C VAL A 294 -7.37 7.04 7.40
N ASN A 295 -6.79 8.05 8.06
CA ASN A 295 -5.42 7.94 8.57
C ASN A 295 -5.33 6.75 9.56
N PRO A 296 -4.55 5.69 9.26
CA PRO A 296 -4.47 4.50 10.11
C PRO A 296 -3.73 4.74 11.45
N TYR A 297 -3.25 5.98 11.64
CA TYR A 297 -2.56 6.46 12.83
C TYR A 297 -3.31 7.59 13.55
N ASP A 298 -4.54 7.89 13.18
CA ASP A 298 -5.36 8.89 13.86
C ASP A 298 -5.41 8.63 15.38
N SER A 299 -5.20 9.68 16.16
CA SER A 299 -5.28 9.64 17.63
C SER A 299 -6.70 9.41 18.14
N ALA A 300 -7.72 9.76 17.35
CA ALA A 300 -9.11 9.57 17.70
C ALA A 300 -9.56 8.10 17.59
N MET A 301 -8.83 7.23 16.86
CA MET A 301 -9.16 5.81 16.77
C MET A 301 -8.80 5.07 18.06
N SER A 302 -9.72 4.20 18.50
CA SER A 302 -9.48 3.22 19.55
C SER A 302 -8.40 2.22 19.15
N LYS A 303 -7.86 1.50 20.14
CA LYS A 303 -6.84 0.47 19.91
C LYS A 303 -7.40 -0.65 19.03
N GLU A 304 -8.66 -1.03 19.26
CA GLU A 304 -9.38 -2.08 18.56
C GLU A 304 -9.64 -1.70 17.10
N GLU A 305 -10.09 -0.46 16.82
CA GLU A 305 -10.28 0.03 15.46
C GLU A 305 -8.96 0.07 14.69
N ARG A 306 -7.90 0.56 15.35
CA ARG A 306 -6.56 0.58 14.77
C ARG A 306 -6.12 -0.84 14.43
N GLN A 307 -6.20 -1.78 15.39
CA GLN A 307 -5.81 -3.18 15.18
C GLN A 307 -6.58 -3.80 14.00
N ARG A 308 -7.91 -3.68 13.97
CA ARG A 308 -8.74 -4.21 12.85
C ARG A 308 -8.40 -3.61 11.50
N THR A 309 -8.03 -2.32 11.47
CA THR A 309 -7.58 -1.63 10.26
C THR A 309 -6.30 -2.26 9.72
N TRP A 310 -5.31 -2.48 10.61
CA TRP A 310 -4.04 -3.09 10.22
C TRP A 310 -4.16 -4.58 9.92
N GLU A 311 -4.97 -5.35 10.63
CA GLU A 311 -5.12 -6.81 10.44
C GLU A 311 -5.41 -7.19 8.99
N LYS A 312 -6.27 -6.43 8.32
CA LYS A 312 -6.67 -6.68 6.92
C LYS A 312 -5.59 -6.34 5.88
N TRP A 313 -4.51 -5.67 6.28
CA TRP A 313 -3.50 -5.16 5.35
C TRP A 313 -2.34 -6.15 5.18
N THR A 314 -1.87 -6.28 3.94
CA THR A 314 -0.68 -7.06 3.62
C THR A 314 0.55 -6.50 4.34
N PHE A 315 1.50 -7.37 4.68
CA PHE A 315 2.76 -6.95 5.34
C PHE A 315 3.46 -5.83 4.57
N ARG A 316 3.50 -5.96 3.22
CA ARG A 316 4.08 -4.94 2.34
C ARG A 316 3.37 -3.59 2.47
N ARG A 317 2.03 -3.57 2.49
CA ARG A 317 1.27 -2.33 2.71
C ARG A 317 1.58 -1.73 4.08
N LYS A 318 1.63 -2.54 5.15
CA LYS A 318 2.03 -2.07 6.49
C LYS A 318 3.40 -1.39 6.49
N MET A 319 4.37 -2.04 5.87
CA MET A 319 5.74 -1.52 5.74
C MET A 319 5.77 -0.19 4.99
N MET A 320 5.03 -0.06 3.88
CA MET A 320 4.99 1.18 3.09
C MET A 320 4.42 2.36 3.89
N TYR A 321 3.36 2.15 4.67
CA TYR A 321 2.79 3.19 5.54
C TYR A 321 3.72 3.55 6.70
N PHE A 322 4.40 2.55 7.27
CA PHE A 322 5.43 2.80 8.27
C PHE A 322 6.58 3.66 7.71
N LEU A 323 7.07 3.33 6.51
CA LEU A 323 8.08 4.12 5.82
C LEU A 323 7.60 5.53 5.51
N ALA A 324 6.37 5.69 5.00
CA ALA A 324 5.79 7.02 4.77
C ALA A 324 5.77 7.86 6.04
N ARG A 325 5.44 7.26 7.18
CA ARG A 325 5.35 7.98 8.46
C ARG A 325 6.72 8.31 9.06
N ARG A 326 7.67 7.38 9.00
CA ARG A 326 8.90 7.46 9.79
C ARG A 326 10.15 7.76 8.97
N PHE A 327 10.19 7.28 7.74
CA PHE A 327 11.34 7.41 6.87
C PHE A 327 10.95 7.66 5.39
N PRO A 328 10.19 8.73 5.08
CA PRO A 328 9.66 8.97 3.74
C PRO A 328 10.76 9.10 2.67
N ARG A 329 11.99 9.44 3.08
CA ARG A 329 13.17 9.52 2.21
C ARG A 329 13.53 8.21 1.52
N PHE A 330 13.09 7.05 2.02
CA PHE A 330 13.34 5.76 1.37
C PHE A 330 12.27 5.38 0.33
N LEU A 331 11.09 5.99 0.37
CA LEU A 331 10.00 5.68 -0.56
C LEU A 331 10.37 5.84 -2.05
N PRO A 332 11.13 6.88 -2.47
CA PRO A 332 11.56 7.02 -3.86
C PRO A 332 12.27 5.78 -4.42
N TYR A 333 13.07 5.09 -3.61
CA TYR A 333 13.74 3.86 -4.03
C TYR A 333 12.73 2.78 -4.40
N PHE A 334 11.74 2.52 -3.53
CA PHE A 334 10.69 1.53 -3.78
C PHE A 334 9.79 1.88 -4.96
N TYR A 335 9.49 3.17 -5.16
CA TYR A 335 8.69 3.62 -6.31
C TYR A 335 9.44 3.44 -7.63
N ARG A 336 10.74 3.76 -7.68
CA ARG A 336 11.61 3.53 -8.85
C ARG A 336 11.74 2.07 -9.23
N GLN A 337 11.73 1.16 -8.24
CA GLN A 337 11.74 -0.28 -8.49
C GLN A 337 10.36 -0.87 -8.84
N SER A 338 9.28 -0.09 -8.71
CA SER A 338 7.91 -0.55 -8.98
C SER A 338 7.27 0.21 -10.15
N PHE A 339 6.27 1.05 -9.90
CA PHE A 339 5.50 1.72 -10.95
C PHE A 339 6.30 2.79 -11.71
N LEU A 340 7.42 3.30 -11.17
CA LEU A 340 8.33 4.21 -11.89
C LEU A 340 9.46 3.48 -12.63
N SER A 341 9.44 2.14 -12.70
CA SER A 341 10.46 1.35 -13.41
C SER A 341 10.38 1.46 -14.95
N GLY A 342 9.32 2.08 -15.48
CA GLY A 342 9.05 2.17 -16.91
C GLY A 342 8.40 0.91 -17.50
N LYS A 343 8.04 -0.06 -16.65
CA LYS A 343 7.32 -1.28 -17.01
C LYS A 343 5.93 -1.26 -16.39
N HIS A 344 4.93 -1.71 -17.13
CA HIS A 344 3.61 -2.01 -16.59
C HIS A 344 3.67 -3.25 -15.70
N GLY A 345 2.86 -3.25 -14.64
CA GLY A 345 2.71 -4.34 -13.70
C GLY A 345 1.25 -4.51 -13.31
N GLN A 346 0.97 -5.58 -12.57
CA GLN A 346 -0.39 -5.83 -12.10
C GLN A 346 -0.75 -4.86 -10.96
N LEU A 347 -1.97 -4.32 -11.02
CA LEU A 347 -2.51 -3.33 -10.09
C LEU A 347 -2.40 -3.77 -8.62
N ASP A 348 -2.82 -5.00 -8.33
CA ASP A 348 -2.79 -5.61 -7.00
C ASP A 348 -1.38 -5.70 -6.42
N LYS A 349 -0.39 -6.05 -7.25
CA LYS A 349 1.01 -6.13 -6.84
C LYS A 349 1.60 -4.77 -6.50
N TRP A 350 1.24 -3.72 -7.25
CA TRP A 350 1.74 -2.36 -7.01
C TRP A 350 1.08 -1.70 -5.81
N LEU A 351 -0.24 -1.82 -5.68
CA LEU A 351 -0.99 -1.27 -4.55
C LEU A 351 -0.99 -2.20 -3.32
N SER A 352 -0.37 -3.37 -3.42
CA SER A 352 -0.30 -4.40 -2.37
C SER A 352 -1.69 -4.79 -1.83
N LEU A 353 -2.66 -4.94 -2.74
CA LEU A 353 -4.06 -5.28 -2.45
C LEU A 353 -4.28 -6.79 -2.48
N SER A 354 -5.21 -7.25 -1.63
CA SER A 354 -5.77 -8.61 -1.73
C SER A 354 -7.09 -8.51 -2.48
N LEU A 355 -7.16 -9.13 -3.66
CA LEU A 355 -8.34 -9.07 -4.54
C LEU A 355 -9.22 -10.30 -4.37
N GLY A 356 -10.54 -10.08 -4.36
CA GLY A 356 -11.49 -11.17 -4.53
C GLY A 356 -11.50 -11.72 -5.96
N LYS A 357 -12.09 -12.91 -6.15
CA LYS A 357 -12.20 -13.54 -7.48
C LYS A 357 -12.90 -12.65 -8.52
N LYS A 358 -13.96 -11.93 -8.11
CA LYS A 358 -14.70 -11.02 -9.00
C LYS A 358 -13.88 -9.80 -9.41
N ASP A 359 -13.16 -9.21 -8.47
CA ASP A 359 -12.29 -8.05 -8.73
C ASP A 359 -11.15 -8.43 -9.66
N ARG A 360 -10.62 -9.64 -9.52
CA ARG A 360 -9.59 -10.18 -10.42
C ARG A 360 -10.09 -10.29 -11.86
N ILE A 361 -11.31 -10.81 -12.07
CA ILE A 361 -11.91 -10.90 -13.41
C ILE A 361 -12.09 -9.51 -14.03
N LEU A 362 -12.53 -8.51 -13.24
CA LEU A 362 -12.69 -7.14 -13.73
C LEU A 362 -11.35 -6.51 -14.13
N ILE A 363 -10.29 -6.74 -13.33
CA ILE A 363 -8.96 -6.17 -13.60
C ILE A 363 -8.29 -6.85 -14.80
N GLU A 364 -8.63 -8.11 -15.06
CA GLU A 364 -8.18 -8.87 -16.23
C GLU A 364 -9.02 -8.55 -17.49
N ASP A 365 -10.10 -7.76 -17.40
CA ASP A 365 -10.85 -7.28 -18.57
C ASP A 365 -9.97 -6.36 -19.44
N PRO A 366 -9.87 -6.57 -20.76
CA PRO A 366 -8.99 -5.78 -21.62
C PRO A 366 -9.29 -4.29 -21.64
N ASN A 367 -10.56 -3.88 -21.55
CA ASN A 367 -10.93 -2.47 -21.55
C ASN A 367 -10.51 -1.81 -20.24
N PHE A 368 -10.70 -2.51 -19.11
CA PHE A 368 -10.24 -2.04 -17.81
C PHE A 368 -8.71 -1.98 -17.75
N GLU A 369 -8.02 -2.99 -18.29
CA GLU A 369 -6.55 -3.03 -18.35
C GLU A 369 -6.00 -1.83 -19.15
N GLU A 370 -6.57 -1.54 -20.32
CA GLU A 370 -6.15 -0.41 -21.15
C GLU A 370 -6.41 0.94 -20.47
N TYR A 371 -7.61 1.12 -19.91
CA TYR A 371 -7.97 2.31 -19.13
C TYR A 371 -6.99 2.55 -17.98
N TRP A 372 -6.75 1.52 -17.17
CA TRP A 372 -5.83 1.59 -16.04
C TRP A 372 -4.39 1.88 -16.48
N GLN A 373 -3.92 1.22 -17.54
CA GLN A 373 -2.57 1.47 -18.07
C GLN A 373 -2.41 2.92 -18.52
N ARG A 374 -3.42 3.50 -19.19
CA ARG A 374 -3.39 4.89 -19.61
C ARG A 374 -3.39 5.86 -18.43
N ASP A 375 -4.20 5.58 -17.40
CA ASP A 375 -4.28 6.38 -16.17
C ASP A 375 -2.95 6.36 -15.40
N VAL A 376 -2.31 5.20 -15.27
CA VAL A 376 -0.99 5.10 -14.63
C VAL A 376 0.06 5.81 -15.46
N GLU A 377 0.11 5.58 -16.77
CA GLU A 377 1.05 6.25 -17.69
C GLU A 377 0.99 7.77 -17.53
N GLU A 378 -0.21 8.31 -17.43
CA GLU A 378 -0.43 9.73 -17.17
C GLU A 378 0.09 10.13 -15.78
N SER A 379 -0.27 9.39 -14.73
CA SER A 379 0.15 9.71 -13.36
C SER A 379 1.67 9.77 -13.19
N ILE A 380 2.43 8.98 -13.96
CA ILE A 380 3.89 8.88 -13.86
C ILE A 380 4.64 9.63 -14.96
N CYS A 381 3.95 10.38 -15.84
CA CYS A 381 4.56 10.95 -17.04
C CYS A 381 5.72 11.90 -16.72
N GLN A 382 5.69 12.59 -15.57
CA GLN A 382 6.77 13.47 -15.09
C GLN A 382 8.00 12.70 -14.53
N ARG A 383 7.88 11.38 -14.28
CA ARG A 383 8.94 10.50 -13.71
C ARG A 383 9.53 10.98 -12.39
N ASN A 384 8.80 11.83 -11.67
CA ASN A 384 9.20 12.40 -10.40
C ASN A 384 8.58 11.59 -9.25
N PRO A 385 9.37 10.97 -8.35
CA PRO A 385 8.81 10.24 -7.21
C PRO A 385 8.27 11.16 -6.11
N ARG A 386 8.64 12.44 -6.10
CA ARG A 386 8.33 13.37 -4.99
C ARG A 386 6.82 13.52 -4.73
N PRO A 387 5.95 13.75 -5.73
CA PRO A 387 4.50 13.88 -5.51
C PRO A 387 3.85 12.63 -4.90
N PHE A 388 4.37 11.43 -5.26
CA PHE A 388 3.95 10.16 -4.66
C PHE A 388 4.38 10.07 -3.18
N VAL A 389 5.59 10.51 -2.85
CA VAL A 389 6.02 10.57 -1.44
C VAL A 389 5.14 11.52 -0.65
N GLU A 390 4.84 12.70 -1.20
CA GLU A 390 3.97 13.70 -0.57
C GLU A 390 2.55 13.15 -0.34
N GLU A 391 1.95 12.47 -1.32
CA GLU A 391 0.65 11.79 -1.16
C GLU A 391 0.69 10.66 -0.12
N ALA A 392 1.74 9.83 -0.11
CA ALA A 392 1.89 8.76 0.87
C ALA A 392 2.04 9.32 2.30
N VAL A 393 2.76 10.44 2.46
CA VAL A 393 2.92 11.14 3.75
C VAL A 393 1.60 11.74 4.20
N LEU A 394 0.81 12.35 3.30
CA LEU A 394 -0.50 12.93 3.64
C LEU A 394 -1.44 11.88 4.24
N GLN A 395 -1.42 10.64 3.75
CA GLN A 395 -2.25 9.54 4.26
C GLN A 395 -1.93 9.13 5.71
N VAL A 396 -0.74 9.45 6.23
CA VAL A 396 -0.28 9.06 7.58
C VAL A 396 0.02 10.24 8.50
N SER A 397 -0.04 11.47 7.96
CA SER A 397 0.21 12.71 8.68
C SER A 397 -0.97 13.12 9.55
N ASN A 398 -0.72 13.95 10.57
CA ASN A 398 -1.82 14.61 11.27
C ASN A 398 -2.45 15.65 10.34
N TRP A 399 -3.73 15.47 10.03
CA TRP A 399 -4.48 16.30 9.09
C TRP A 399 -4.79 17.71 9.60
N GLY A 400 -4.53 17.98 10.89
CA GLY A 400 -4.86 19.25 11.54
C GLY A 400 -6.35 19.38 11.90
N PHE A 401 -7.13 18.32 11.66
CA PHE A 401 -8.51 18.16 12.10
C PHE A 401 -8.80 16.67 12.28
N SER A 402 -9.72 16.35 13.19
CA SER A 402 -10.34 15.03 13.31
C SER A 402 -11.62 14.96 12.48
N LEU A 403 -12.01 13.75 12.05
CA LEU A 403 -13.34 13.55 11.45
C LEU A 403 -14.47 13.89 12.43
N ALA A 404 -14.21 13.80 13.74
CA ALA A 404 -15.15 14.28 14.76
C ALA A 404 -15.34 15.81 14.71
N ASP A 405 -14.34 16.58 14.27
CA ASP A 405 -14.43 18.04 14.15
C ASP A 405 -15.28 18.48 12.96
N LEU A 406 -15.44 17.61 11.96
CA LEU A 406 -16.37 17.85 10.85
C LEU A 406 -17.83 17.75 11.32
N GLN A 407 -18.08 17.05 12.42
CA GLN A 407 -19.40 16.96 13.01
C GLN A 407 -19.66 18.18 13.90
N VAL A 408 -20.40 19.14 13.35
CA VAL A 408 -21.35 20.01 14.07
C VAL A 408 -20.76 21.06 15.01
N GLN A 409 -21.02 22.33 14.65
CA GLN A 409 -21.05 23.45 15.60
C GLN A 409 -22.06 23.12 16.72
N LYS A 410 -21.55 22.86 17.94
CA LYS A 410 -22.41 22.82 19.14
C LYS A 410 -23.07 24.18 19.30
N LYS A 411 -24.39 24.27 19.05
CA LYS A 411 -25.17 25.45 19.41
C LYS A 411 -24.99 25.67 20.92
N ARG A 412 -24.27 26.74 21.32
CA ARG A 412 -24.15 27.11 22.73
C ARG A 412 -25.57 27.28 23.28
N GLN A 413 -26.03 26.37 24.14
CA GLN A 413 -27.25 26.61 24.90
C GLN A 413 -27.03 27.89 25.72
N GLY A 414 -27.97 28.84 25.63
CA GLY A 414 -27.86 30.13 26.30
C GLY A 414 -27.62 29.95 27.80
N ARG A 415 -26.73 30.75 28.38
CA ARG A 415 -26.48 30.75 29.82
C ARG A 415 -27.75 31.21 30.56
N GLY A 416 -28.38 30.31 31.30
CA GLY A 416 -29.55 30.60 32.13
C GLY A 416 -29.95 29.39 32.98
N ILE A 417 -30.77 29.62 34.01
CA ILE A 417 -31.20 28.60 34.98
C ILE A 417 -32.21 27.61 34.35
N LEU A 418 -32.99 28.07 33.36
CA LEU A 418 -34.04 27.27 32.71
C LEU A 418 -33.50 26.12 31.83
N PRO A 419 -32.49 26.32 30.95
CA PRO A 419 -31.86 25.23 30.20
C PRO A 419 -31.15 24.18 31.08
N TRP A 420 -30.58 24.62 32.21
CA TRP A 420 -29.94 23.73 33.19
C TRP A 420 -30.96 22.83 33.90
N LEU A 421 -32.11 23.36 34.30
CA LEU A 421 -33.21 22.56 34.87
C LEU A 421 -33.79 21.55 33.87
N LYS A 422 -33.92 21.93 32.58
CA LYS A 422 -34.34 20.99 31.52
C LYS A 422 -33.35 19.82 31.33
N SER A 423 -32.05 20.07 31.45
CA SER A 423 -30.98 19.05 31.34
C SER A 423 -31.02 17.99 32.45
N ILE A 424 -31.66 18.25 33.59
CA ILE A 424 -31.71 17.31 34.73
C ILE A 424 -32.87 16.33 34.59
N TYR A 425 -33.96 16.72 33.92
CA TYR A 425 -35.21 15.95 33.86
C TYR A 425 -35.52 15.33 32.50
N SER A 426 -34.93 15.81 31.41
CA SER A 426 -34.90 15.08 30.14
C SER A 426 -33.51 14.52 29.94
N GLN A 427 -33.41 13.23 29.61
CA GLN A 427 -32.25 12.72 28.87
C GLN A 427 -32.27 13.49 27.55
N ALA A 428 -31.56 14.62 27.53
CA ALA A 428 -31.62 15.55 26.42
C ALA A 428 -31.03 14.81 25.22
N ASP A 429 -31.91 14.32 24.34
CA ASP A 429 -31.51 13.93 23.00
C ASP A 429 -30.71 15.11 22.46
N LEU A 430 -29.42 14.84 22.26
CA LEU A 430 -28.52 15.78 21.61
C LEU A 430 -29.11 16.02 20.22
N GLU A 431 -29.84 17.12 20.04
CA GLU A 431 -30.17 17.62 18.71
C GLU A 431 -28.87 18.05 18.05
N LEU A 432 -28.25 17.08 17.37
CA LEU A 432 -27.11 17.22 16.49
C LEU A 432 -27.59 17.96 15.24
N THR A 433 -27.60 19.29 15.28
CA THR A 433 -27.80 20.07 14.06
C THR A 433 -26.56 19.88 13.20
N GLY A 434 -26.68 19.14 12.09
CA GLY A 434 -25.62 18.81 11.13
C GLY A 434 -24.78 19.99 10.61
N PHE A 435 -24.10 19.79 9.48
CA PHE A 435 -23.40 20.86 8.76
C PHE A 435 -24.31 22.09 8.56
N LEU A 436 -23.72 23.28 8.34
CA LEU A 436 -24.47 24.51 8.05
C LEU A 436 -25.17 24.39 6.68
N GLY A 437 -26.29 23.65 6.66
CA GLY A 437 -26.99 23.12 5.48
C GLY A 437 -26.83 21.59 5.35
N PRO A 438 -27.78 20.86 4.74
CA PRO A 438 -27.70 19.40 4.58
C PRO A 438 -26.53 19.05 3.66
N VAL A 439 -25.37 18.75 4.24
CA VAL A 439 -24.25 18.16 3.51
C VAL A 439 -24.46 16.66 3.54
N HIS A 440 -24.85 16.10 2.40
CA HIS A 440 -25.04 14.67 2.25
C HIS A 440 -23.67 13.97 2.18
N ILE A 441 -23.38 13.09 3.13
CA ILE A 441 -22.18 12.26 3.11
C ILE A 441 -22.59 10.82 2.79
N TRP A 442 -22.17 10.34 1.63
CA TRP A 442 -22.38 8.96 1.20
C TRP A 442 -21.08 8.18 1.32
N GLN A 443 -21.07 7.12 2.13
CA GLN A 443 -19.89 6.28 2.31
C GLN A 443 -20.20 4.81 1.99
N VAL A 444 -19.48 4.25 1.01
CA VAL A 444 -19.57 2.82 0.67
C VAL A 444 -18.29 2.12 1.13
N CYS A 445 -18.39 1.30 2.18
CA CYS A 445 -17.31 0.44 2.66
C CYS A 445 -17.41 -0.96 2.03
N ALA A 446 -16.31 -1.46 1.47
CA ALA A 446 -16.23 -2.79 0.86
C ALA A 446 -16.33 -3.97 1.87
N SER A 447 -16.49 -3.69 3.16
CA SER A 447 -16.85 -4.70 4.16
C SER A 447 -18.30 -4.52 4.58
N SER A 448 -19.20 -5.19 3.86
CA SER A 448 -20.55 -5.61 4.24
C SER A 448 -21.35 -4.71 5.19
N PHE A 449 -21.33 -3.38 5.09
CA PHE A 449 -22.34 -2.50 5.69
C PHE A 449 -22.27 -1.12 5.02
N PRO A 450 -23.29 -0.67 4.28
CA PRO A 450 -23.43 0.72 3.92
C PRO A 450 -23.79 1.51 5.18
N ILE A 451 -22.95 2.47 5.58
CA ILE A 451 -23.33 3.47 6.57
C ILE A 451 -24.04 4.57 5.78
N TYR A 452 -25.37 4.48 5.69
CA TYR A 452 -26.21 5.57 5.21
C TYR A 452 -26.25 6.64 6.30
N VAL A 453 -25.58 7.76 6.09
CA VAL A 453 -25.80 8.97 6.89
C VAL A 453 -26.61 9.94 6.02
N SER A 454 -27.91 9.72 5.97
CA SER A 454 -28.86 10.70 5.43
C SER A 454 -29.24 11.66 6.57
N PHE A 455 -28.76 12.90 6.52
CA PHE A 455 -29.41 13.98 7.25
C PHE A 455 -30.43 14.61 6.31
N GLY A 456 -31.71 14.49 6.69
CA GLY A 456 -32.86 15.05 5.97
C GLY A 456 -32.99 16.55 6.10
#